data_AF-F4CU19-F1
#
_entry.id   AF-F4CU19-F1
#
_cell.length_a   1.000
_cell.length_b   1.000
_cell.length_c   1.000
_cell.angle_alpha   90.00
_cell.angle_beta   90.00
_cell.angle_gamma   90.00
#
_symmetry.space_group_name_H-M   'P 1'
#
loop_
_entity.id
_entity.type
_entity.pdbx_description
1 polymer ?
#
loop_
_entity_poly.entity_id
_entity_poly.type
_entity_poly.pdbx_seq_one_letter_code
_entity_poly.pdbx_strand_id
1 'polypeptide(L)'
;MRSERVTVTLPAELVAVARDAVRLGHSASLSAYVAEAVAARQSRDRSLATLADLYGGPPPPDELDAARRSLRLVPPPATVG
;
A
#
# COMPACT_ATOMS: atom_id res chain seq x y z
N MET A 1 16.47 8.03 16.02
CA MET A 1 15.16 7.33 15.94
C MET A 1 15.21 6.12 16.84
N ARG A 2 14.16 5.86 17.62
CA ARG A 2 14.07 4.66 18.45
C ARG A 2 13.41 3.57 17.60
N SER A 3 14.08 2.44 17.42
CA SER A 3 13.53 1.28 16.73
C SER A 3 13.02 0.27 17.75
N GLU A 4 11.88 -0.33 17.45
CA GLU A 4 11.30 -1.41 18.25
C GLU A 4 11.26 -2.69 17.43
N ARG A 5 11.60 -3.82 18.04
CA ARG A 5 11.65 -5.11 17.36
C ARG A 5 10.33 -5.82 17.54
N VAL A 6 9.63 -6.04 16.42
CA VAL A 6 8.32 -6.71 16.38
C VAL A 6 8.45 -7.97 15.53
N THR A 7 7.86 -9.06 15.97
CA THR A 7 7.71 -10.29 15.18
C THR A 7 6.36 -10.27 14.49
N VAL A 8 6.34 -10.46 13.17
CA VAL A 8 5.12 -10.48 12.37
C VAL A 8 5.05 -11.75 11.53
N THR A 9 3.84 -12.21 11.25
CA THR A 9 3.59 -13.27 10.26
C THR A 9 3.13 -12.61 8.97
N LEU A 10 3.76 -12.97 7.86
CA LEU A 10 3.45 -12.45 6.53
C LEU A 10 3.32 -13.62 5.54
N PRO A 11 2.48 -13.49 4.51
CA PRO A 11 2.45 -14.43 3.40
C PRO A 11 3.85 -14.63 2.79
N ALA A 12 4.17 -15.88 2.44
CA ALA A 12 5.51 -16.26 1.99
C ALA A 12 5.93 -15.53 0.71
N GLU A 13 4.97 -15.28 -0.19
CA GLU A 13 5.16 -14.53 -1.42
C GLU A 13 5.58 -13.07 -1.16
N LEU A 14 5.02 -12.41 -0.14
CA LEU A 14 5.42 -11.05 0.22
C LEU A 14 6.83 -11.01 0.81
N VAL A 15 7.18 -12.02 1.61
CA VAL A 15 8.54 -12.16 2.14
C VAL A 15 9.54 -12.40 1.01
N ALA A 16 9.19 -13.20 0.00
CA ALA A 16 10.03 -13.43 -1.17
C ALA A 16 10.29 -12.13 -1.95
N VAL A 17 9.25 -11.34 -2.23
CA VAL A 17 9.40 -10.02 -2.90
C VAL A 17 10.30 -9.08 -2.09
N ALA A 18 10.12 -9.02 -0.77
CA ALA A 18 10.94 -8.19 0.10
C ALA A 18 12.42 -8.63 0.10
N ARG A 19 12.68 -9.95 0.13
CA ARG A 19 14.04 -10.51 0.04
C ARG A 19 14.70 -10.21 -1.31
N ASP A 20 13.93 -10.29 -2.38
CA ASP A 20 14.38 -9.98 -3.73
C ASP A 20 14.77 -8.50 -3.87
N ALA A 21 13.96 -7.59 -3.32
CA ALA A 21 14.28 -6.15 -3.29
C ALA A 21 15.58 -5.86 -2.54
N VAL A 22 15.82 -6.54 -1.41
CA VAL A 22 17.08 -6.42 -0.67
C VAL A 22 18.25 -6.99 -1.46
N ARG A 23 18.09 -8.17 -2.05
CA ARG A 23 19.13 -8.81 -2.88
C ARG A 23 19.52 -7.95 -4.08
N LEU A 24 18.56 -7.27 -4.69
CA LEU A 24 18.77 -6.36 -5.82
C LEU A 24 19.27 -4.97 -5.39
N GLY A 25 19.42 -4.71 -4.08
CA GLY A 25 19.89 -3.42 -3.56
C GLY A 25 18.86 -2.30 -3.59
N HIS A 26 17.59 -2.60 -3.88
CA HIS A 26 16.50 -1.62 -3.82
C HIS A 26 16.13 -1.22 -2.38
N SER A 27 16.50 -2.04 -1.40
CA SER A 27 16.37 -1.70 0.02
C SER A 27 17.54 -2.26 0.82
N ALA A 28 17.94 -1.55 1.86
CA ALA A 28 19.12 -1.90 2.65
C ALA A 28 18.93 -3.15 3.53
N SER A 29 17.68 -3.49 3.89
CA SER A 29 17.35 -4.66 4.71
C SER A 29 15.85 -4.97 4.63
N LEU A 30 15.44 -6.14 5.12
CA LEU A 30 14.00 -6.49 5.23
C LEU A 30 13.23 -5.49 6.09
N SER A 31 13.80 -5.05 7.21
CA SER A 31 13.17 -4.06 8.08
C SER A 31 13.02 -2.71 7.39
N ALA A 32 14.01 -2.29 6.59
CA ALA A 32 13.93 -1.05 5.80
C ALA A 32 12.81 -1.16 4.74
N TYR A 33 12.76 -2.27 4.00
CA TYR A 33 11.72 -2.51 3.01
C TYR A 33 10.31 -2.44 3.63
N VAL A 34 10.11 -3.10 4.78
CA VAL A 34 8.82 -3.07 5.49
C VAL A 34 8.51 -1.67 6.02
N ALA A 35 9.49 -0.97 6.60
CA ALA A 35 9.31 0.39 7.09
C ALA A 35 8.91 1.36 5.97
N GLU A 36 9.55 1.27 4.80
CA GLU A 36 9.22 2.06 3.61
C GLU A 36 7.80 1.76 3.12
N ALA A 37 7.41 0.48 3.04
CA ALA A 37 6.06 0.09 2.64
C ALA A 37 4.99 0.61 3.62
N VAL A 38 5.25 0.54 4.92
CA VAL A 38 4.37 1.06 5.97
C VAL A 38 4.29 2.58 5.91
N ALA A 39 5.41 3.27 5.68
CA ALA A 39 5.43 4.72 5.53
C ALA A 39 4.65 5.18 4.28
N ALA A 40 4.82 4.49 3.15
CA ALA A 40 4.08 4.76 1.92
C ALA A 40 2.57 4.57 2.12
N ARG A 41 2.16 3.51 2.81
CA ARG A 41 0.75 3.27 3.15
C ARG A 41 0.18 4.39 4.02
N GLN A 42 0.87 4.77 5.09
CA GLN A 42 0.44 5.86 5.97
C GLN A 42 0.34 7.20 5.25
N SER A 43 1.30 7.49 4.36
CA SER A 43 1.26 8.71 3.55
C SER A 43 0.02 8.74 2.68
N ARG A 44 -0.28 7.65 1.97
CA ARG A 44 -1.47 7.50 1.13
C ARG A 44 -2.75 7.68 1.95
N ASP A 45 -2.86 6.99 3.08
CA ASP A 45 -4.06 7.05 3.92
C ASP A 45 -4.27 8.47 4.48
N ARG A 46 -3.20 9.18 4.85
CA ARG A 46 -3.28 10.58 5.27
C ARG A 46 -3.75 11.49 4.13
N SER A 47 -3.19 11.33 2.94
CA SER A 47 -3.63 12.11 1.77
C SER A 47 -5.11 11.87 1.45
N LEU A 48 -5.57 10.62 1.52
CA LEU A 48 -6.98 10.29 1.31
C LEU A 48 -7.88 10.88 2.39
N ALA A 49 -7.45 10.86 3.66
CA ALA A 49 -8.19 11.51 4.75
C ALA A 49 -8.30 13.03 4.52
N THR A 50 -7.21 13.71 4.14
CA THR A 50 -7.25 15.13 3.79
C THR A 50 -8.21 15.41 2.63
N LEU A 51 -8.25 14.56 1.61
CA LEU A 51 -9.21 14.71 0.51
C LEU A 51 -10.65 14.51 0.99
N ALA A 52 -10.91 13.51 1.83
CA ALA A 52 -12.24 13.31 2.41
C ALA A 52 -12.69 14.52 3.24
N ASP A 53 -11.80 15.10 4.04
CA ASP A 53 -12.11 16.31 4.83
C ASP A 53 -12.47 17.50 3.92
N LEU A 54 -11.77 17.67 2.79
CA LEU A 54 -12.01 18.77 1.84
C LEU A 54 -13.32 18.61 1.05
N TYR A 55 -13.67 17.38 0.69
CA TYR A 55 -14.80 17.09 -0.20
C TYR A 55 -16.03 16.51 0.52
N GLY A 56 -16.02 16.47 1.86
CA GLY A 56 -17.17 16.03 2.66
C GLY A 56 -17.32 14.51 2.75
N GLY A 57 -16.27 13.75 2.47
CA GLY A 57 -16.24 12.30 2.57
C GLY A 57 -15.59 11.62 1.36
N PRO A 58 -15.42 10.29 1.40
CA PRO A 58 -15.01 9.53 0.23
C PRO A 58 -16.09 9.60 -0.86
N PRO A 59 -15.70 9.64 -2.14
CA PRO A 59 -16.66 9.60 -3.24
C PRO A 59 -17.48 8.30 -3.24
N PRO A 60 -18.73 8.33 -3.74
CA PRO A 60 -19.57 7.16 -3.90
C PRO A 60 -18.89 6.03 -4.72
N PRO A 61 -19.20 4.75 -4.45
CA PRO A 61 -18.55 3.62 -5.12
C PRO A 61 -18.75 3.61 -6.64
N ASP A 62 -19.93 4.00 -7.11
CA ASP A 62 -20.30 4.06 -8.52
C ASP A 62 -19.53 5.16 -9.27
N GLU A 63 -19.34 6.32 -8.64
CA GLU A 63 -18.49 7.40 -9.16
C GLU A 63 -17.03 6.98 -9.22
N LEU A 64 -16.53 6.30 -8.18
CA LEU A 64 -15.17 5.74 -8.17
C LEU A 64 -14.97 4.72 -9.29
N ASP A 65 -15.95 3.86 -9.56
CA ASP A 65 -15.86 2.86 -10.61
C ASP A 65 -15.96 3.49 -12.00
N ALA A 66 -16.77 4.54 -12.17
CA ALA A 66 -16.78 5.34 -13.40
C ALA A 66 -15.42 6.01 -13.64
N ALA A 67 -14.83 6.60 -12.59
CA ALA A 67 -13.51 7.22 -12.65
C ALA A 67 -12.43 6.19 -13.01
N ARG A 68 -12.39 5.01 -12.36
CA ARG A 68 -11.45 3.92 -12.67
C ARG A 68 -11.52 3.48 -14.13
N ARG A 69 -12.74 3.30 -14.67
CA ARG A 69 -12.97 2.98 -16.09
C ARG A 69 -12.45 4.09 -17.01
N SER A 70 -12.76 5.35 -16.70
CA SER A 70 -12.33 6.51 -17.50
C SER A 70 -10.81 6.69 -17.53
N LEU A 71 -10.14 6.43 -16.39
CA LEU A 71 -8.70 6.54 -16.22
C LEU A 71 -7.94 5.30 -16.72
N ARG A 72 -8.65 4.28 -17.23
CA ARG A 72 -8.10 2.96 -17.62
C ARG A 72 -7.27 2.30 -16.51
N LEU A 73 -7.57 2.62 -15.25
CA LEU A 73 -6.99 1.93 -14.10
C LEU A 73 -7.69 0.58 -14.02
N VAL A 74 -7.07 -0.46 -14.59
CA VAL A 74 -7.59 -1.83 -14.55
C VAL A 74 -7.74 -2.23 -13.07
N PRO A 75 -8.94 -2.63 -12.60
CA PRO A 75 -9.08 -3.14 -11.24
C PRO A 75 -8.32 -4.47 -11.13
N PRO A 76 -7.57 -4.74 -10.04
CA PRO A 76 -7.01 -6.07 -9.83
C PRO A 76 -8.16 -7.10 -9.82
N PRO A 77 -7.96 -8.30 -10.37
CA PRO A 77 -9.00 -9.32 -10.37
C PRO A 77 -9.43 -9.57 -8.91
N ALA A 78 -10.71 -9.38 -8.64
CA ALA A 78 -11.30 -9.78 -7.37
C ALA A 78 -11.12 -11.29 -7.24
N THR A 79 -10.35 -11.74 -6.24
CA THR A 79 -10.30 -13.14 -5.86
C THR A 79 -11.72 -13.59 -5.49
N VAL A 80 -12.33 -14.38 -6.36
CA VAL A 80 -13.59 -15.07 -6.09
C VAL A 80 -13.27 -16.23 -5.15
N GLY A 81 -13.93 -16.25 -3.99
CA GLY A 81 -13.89 -17.36 -3.03
C GLY A 81 -14.81 -18.51 -3.42
#